data_AF-A0A7S1IRR6-F1
#
_entry.id   AF-A0A7S1IRR6-F1
#
_cell.length_a   1.000
_cell.length_b   1.000
_cell.length_c   1.000
_cell.angle_alpha   90.00
_cell.angle_beta   90.00
_cell.angle_gamma   90.00
#
_symmetry.space_group_name_H-M   'P 1'
#
loop_
_entity.id
_entity.type
_entity.pdbx_description
1 polymer ?
#
loop_
_entity_poly.entity_id
_entity_poly.type
_entity_poly.pdbx_seq_one_letter_code
_entity_poly.pdbx_strand_id
1 'polypeptide(L)'
;VTRAGARLGKGEGFAELEYGILRWMKAIDADTPIVTTVHDSQILEDDEIPVDKLLEHDVPVDIIVTPTQVIYTNTKIPKPDGILWHKLSPQKLAQIRILQTLKQRLEREQGYPLPTGPDEV
;
A
#
# COMPACT_ATOMS: atom_id res chain seq x y z
N VAL A 1 7.74 6.34 10.95
CA VAL A 1 7.91 4.89 10.69
C VAL A 1 8.37 4.25 11.98
N THR A 2 8.09 2.97 12.19
CA THR A 2 8.57 2.23 13.37
C THR A 2 9.61 1.19 12.97
N ARG A 3 10.35 0.66 13.93
CA ARG A 3 11.35 -0.40 13.69
C ARG A 3 10.69 -1.72 13.33
N ALA A 4 9.42 -1.92 13.69
CA ALA A 4 8.56 -3.00 13.22
C ALA A 4 8.11 -2.88 11.74
N GLY A 5 8.47 -1.79 11.05
CA GLY A 5 8.14 -1.57 9.64
C GLY A 5 6.78 -0.93 9.38
N ALA A 6 6.08 -0.49 10.43
CA ALA A 6 4.85 0.28 10.26
C ALA A 6 5.18 1.70 9.75
N ARG A 7 4.32 2.21 8.86
CA ARG A 7 4.49 3.52 8.24
C ARG A 7 3.19 4.28 8.29
N LEU A 8 3.27 5.54 8.70
CA LEU A 8 2.16 6.47 8.58
C LEU A 8 2.36 7.32 7.31
N GLY A 9 1.41 7.22 6.39
CA GLY A 9 1.38 8.01 5.16
C GLY A 9 0.58 9.31 5.33
N LYS A 10 0.31 9.98 4.20
CA LYS A 10 -0.54 11.19 4.17
C LYS A 10 -2.04 10.90 4.28
N GLY A 11 -2.46 9.63 4.15
CA GLY A 11 -3.86 9.21 4.17
C GLY A 11 -4.52 9.11 2.79
N GLU A 12 -3.82 9.50 1.72
CA GLU A 12 -4.39 9.51 0.36
C GLU A 12 -4.37 8.16 -0.37
N GLY A 13 -3.66 7.15 0.15
CA GLY A 13 -3.60 5.80 -0.42
C GLY A 13 -2.90 5.66 -1.79
N PHE A 14 -2.21 6.71 -2.29
CA PHE A 14 -1.57 6.65 -3.61
C PHE A 14 -0.44 5.63 -3.68
N ALA A 15 0.42 5.56 -2.67
CA ALA A 15 1.54 4.62 -2.65
C ALA A 15 1.06 3.17 -2.60
N GLU A 16 -0.02 2.93 -1.85
CA GLU A 16 -0.68 1.62 -1.75
C GLU A 16 -1.32 1.22 -3.08
N LEU A 17 -1.90 2.18 -3.82
CA LEU A 17 -2.42 1.94 -5.18
C LEU A 17 -1.31 1.67 -6.19
N GLU A 18 -0.21 2.41 -6.15
CA GLU A 18 0.96 2.16 -7.00
C GLU A 18 1.52 0.75 -6.77
N TYR A 19 1.68 0.36 -5.49
CA TYR A 19 2.07 -1.00 -5.12
C TYR A 19 1.09 -2.05 -5.66
N GLY A 20 -0.22 -1.83 -5.46
CA GLY A 20 -1.27 -2.72 -5.94
C GLY A 20 -1.27 -2.91 -7.47
N ILE A 21 -1.06 -1.83 -8.23
CA ILE A 21 -0.94 -1.85 -9.69
C ILE A 21 0.29 -2.66 -10.12
N LEU A 22 1.45 -2.42 -9.51
CA LEU A 22 2.69 -3.14 -9.83
C LEU A 22 2.58 -4.64 -9.50
N ARG A 23 1.97 -4.99 -8.36
CA ARG A 23 1.66 -6.39 -7.98
C ARG A 23 0.74 -7.04 -9.00
N TRP A 24 -0.30 -6.35 -9.43
CA TRP A 24 -1.22 -6.84 -10.46
C TRP A 24 -0.51 -7.07 -11.81
N MET A 25 0.34 -6.14 -12.22
CA MET A 25 1.16 -6.27 -13.45
C MET A 25 2.22 -7.38 -13.36
N LYS A 26 2.40 -7.99 -12.17
CA LYS A 26 3.50 -8.92 -11.87
C LYS A 26 4.87 -8.30 -12.11
N ALA A 27 4.95 -6.97 -12.00
CA ALA A 27 6.22 -6.24 -12.07
C ALA A 27 6.99 -6.34 -10.74
N ILE A 28 6.26 -6.56 -9.64
CA ILE A 28 6.78 -6.84 -8.30
C ILE A 28 5.98 -8.01 -7.68
N ASP A 29 6.52 -8.58 -6.61
CA ASP A 29 5.93 -9.68 -5.84
C ASP A 29 6.00 -9.41 -4.31
N ALA A 30 5.75 -10.44 -3.51
CA ALA A 30 5.78 -10.34 -2.04
C ALA A 30 7.19 -10.16 -1.47
N ASP A 31 8.19 -10.68 -2.19
CA ASP A 31 9.59 -10.66 -1.77
C ASP A 31 10.29 -9.37 -2.20
N THR A 32 9.68 -8.60 -3.10
CA THR A 32 10.19 -7.30 -3.55
C THR A 32 10.35 -6.33 -2.36
N PRO A 33 11.58 -5.86 -2.06
CA PRO A 33 11.83 -5.00 -0.90
C PRO A 33 11.16 -3.64 -1.00
N ILE A 34 10.55 -3.20 0.09
CA ILE A 34 10.02 -1.85 0.27
C ILE A 34 10.99 -1.04 1.10
N VAL A 35 11.54 0.01 0.48
CA VAL A 35 12.54 0.88 1.09
C VAL A 35 11.99 2.29 1.19
N THR A 36 12.22 2.95 2.33
CA THR A 36 11.92 4.37 2.50
C THR A 36 13.10 5.12 3.06
N THR A 37 13.17 6.41 2.74
CA THR A 37 14.05 7.37 3.42
C THR A 37 13.24 8.24 4.37
N VAL A 38 13.78 8.51 5.56
CA VAL A 38 13.20 9.44 6.54
C VAL A 38 14.31 10.16 7.31
N HIS A 39 13.97 11.25 7.99
CA HIS A 39 14.86 11.84 8.99
C HIS A 39 14.89 11.00 10.28
N ASP A 40 15.99 11.01 11.03
CA ASP A 40 16.14 10.24 12.28
C ASP A 40 15.00 10.50 13.29
N SER A 41 14.49 11.75 13.34
CA SER A 41 13.37 12.15 14.20
C SER A 41 12.00 11.58 13.80
N GLN A 42 11.90 10.87 12.66
CA GLN A 42 10.66 10.23 12.20
C GLN A 42 10.66 8.72 12.45
N ILE A 43 11.69 8.21 13.13
CA ILE A 43 11.67 6.88 13.73
C ILE A 43 10.92 7.02 15.05
N LEU A 44 9.74 6.40 15.10
CA LEU A 44 8.86 6.35 16.26
C LEU A 44 9.03 5.02 16.99
N GLU A 45 8.58 4.97 18.25
CA GLU A 45 8.48 3.71 18.99
C GLU A 45 7.42 2.80 18.35
N ASP A 46 7.57 1.48 18.52
CA ASP A 46 6.75 0.49 17.80
C ASP A 46 5.25 0.56 18.16
N ASP A 47 4.91 1.06 19.35
CA ASP A 47 3.53 1.25 19.83
C ASP A 47 2.89 2.59 19.39
N GLU A 48 3.67 3.53 18.85
CA GLU A 48 3.14 4.80 18.35
C GLU A 48 2.42 4.68 17.01
N ILE A 49 2.74 3.65 16.22
CA ILE A 49 1.97 3.24 15.04
C ILE A 49 1.47 1.81 15.28
N PRO A 50 0.33 1.64 15.98
CA PRO A 50 -0.17 0.33 16.35
C PRO A 50 -0.45 -0.53 15.11
N VAL A 51 0.19 -1.70 15.04
CA VAL A 51 0.07 -2.62 13.90
C VAL A 51 -1.38 -3.10 13.70
N ASP A 52 -2.15 -3.22 14.78
CA ASP A 52 -3.57 -3.55 14.77
C ASP A 52 -4.46 -2.48 14.11
N LYS A 53 -3.94 -1.26 13.96
CA LYS A 53 -4.61 -0.16 13.26
C LYS A 53 -4.18 -0.04 11.80
N LEU A 54 -3.21 -0.84 11.33
CA LEU A 54 -2.87 -0.88 9.92
C LEU A 54 -4.04 -1.44 9.12
N LEU A 55 -4.31 -0.78 8.02
CA LEU A 55 -5.35 -1.16 7.08
C LEU A 55 -4.83 -2.28 6.18
N GLU A 56 -5.74 -3.07 5.64
CA GLU A 56 -5.42 -4.19 4.73
C GLU A 56 -4.59 -3.76 3.51
N HIS A 57 -4.69 -2.50 3.10
CA HIS A 57 -3.93 -1.95 1.97
C HIS A 57 -2.58 -1.35 2.37
N ASP A 58 -2.29 -1.18 3.66
CA ASP A 58 -1.04 -0.56 4.09
C ASP A 58 0.14 -1.45 3.71
N VAL A 59 1.15 -0.84 3.08
CA VAL A 59 2.35 -1.54 2.64
C VAL A 59 3.45 -1.33 3.69
N PRO A 60 3.89 -2.40 4.40
CA PRO A 60 4.94 -2.29 5.39
C PRO A 60 6.30 -2.03 4.73
N VAL A 61 7.22 -1.47 5.50
CA VAL A 61 8.58 -1.13 5.05
C VAL A 61 9.56 -2.20 5.52
N ASP A 62 10.37 -2.73 4.60
CA ASP A 62 11.41 -3.72 4.91
C ASP A 62 12.72 -3.04 5.36
N ILE A 63 13.06 -1.90 4.75
CA ILE A 63 14.29 -1.15 5.00
C ILE A 63 14.00 0.33 5.19
N ILE A 64 14.48 0.89 6.30
CA ILE A 64 14.40 2.32 6.60
C ILE A 64 15.81 2.88 6.53
N VAL A 65 16.00 3.92 5.71
CA VAL A 65 17.28 4.62 5.57
C VAL A 65 17.15 6.01 6.16
N THR A 66 18.03 6.37 7.08
CA THR A 66 18.18 7.73 7.60
C THR A 66 19.55 8.29 7.26
N PRO A 67 19.81 9.59 7.48
CA PRO A 67 21.15 10.16 7.33
C PRO A 67 22.23 9.45 8.15
N THR A 68 21.88 8.78 9.26
CA THR A 68 22.86 8.19 10.19
C THR A 68 22.90 6.66 10.20
N GLN A 69 21.86 5.98 9.72
CA GLN A 69 21.77 4.52 9.81
C GLN A 69 20.85 3.90 8.74
N VAL A 70 21.03 2.60 8.54
CA VAL A 70 20.12 1.73 7.78
C VAL A 70 19.53 0.70 8.74
N ILE A 71 18.21 0.60 8.77
CA ILE A 71 17.46 -0.28 9.66
C ILE A 71 16.71 -1.32 8.81
N TYR A 72 16.99 -2.60 9.06
CA TYR A 72 16.22 -3.71 8.51
C TYR A 72 15.13 -4.10 9.51
N THR A 73 13.87 -3.93 9.13
CA THR A 73 12.74 -4.06 10.06
C THR A 73 12.42 -5.53 10.37
N ASN A 74 12.76 -6.44 9.45
CA ASN A 74 12.37 -7.85 9.51
C ASN A 74 10.87 -8.03 9.79
N THR A 75 10.06 -7.08 9.30
CA THR A 75 8.63 -6.98 9.60
C THR A 75 7.90 -8.29 9.29
N LYS A 76 6.91 -8.60 10.12
CA LYS A 76 6.00 -9.74 9.93
C LYS A 76 4.65 -9.32 9.38
N ILE A 77 4.48 -8.03 9.10
CA ILE A 77 3.27 -7.49 8.50
C ILE A 77 3.22 -7.97 7.05
N PRO A 78 2.13 -8.61 6.60
CA PRO A 78 2.01 -9.06 5.22
C PRO A 78 1.86 -7.87 4.27
N LYS A 79 2.40 -8.01 3.05
CA LYS A 79 2.16 -7.05 1.97
C LYS A 79 0.85 -7.39 1.25
N PRO A 80 0.07 -6.39 0.79
CA PRO A 80 -1.15 -6.63 0.03
C PRO A 80 -0.91 -7.43 -1.26
N ASP A 81 -1.88 -8.22 -1.70
CA ASP A 81 -1.71 -9.05 -2.90
C ASP A 81 -1.91 -8.29 -4.23
N GLY A 82 -2.42 -7.06 -4.17
CA GLY A 82 -2.70 -6.24 -5.34
C GLY A 82 -3.71 -5.14 -5.05
N ILE A 83 -4.51 -4.80 -6.06
CA ILE A 83 -5.55 -3.78 -5.96
C ILE A 83 -6.75 -4.35 -5.19
N LEU A 84 -7.06 -3.76 -4.03
CA LEU A 84 -8.26 -4.08 -3.24
C LEU A 84 -9.48 -3.34 -3.79
N TRP A 85 -10.06 -3.83 -4.88
CA TRP A 85 -11.19 -3.19 -5.57
C TRP A 85 -12.38 -2.84 -4.66
N HIS A 86 -12.66 -3.69 -3.66
CA HIS A 86 -13.73 -3.49 -2.69
C HIS A 86 -13.48 -2.37 -1.66
N LYS A 87 -12.27 -1.77 -1.65
CA LYS A 87 -11.93 -0.58 -0.84
C LYS A 87 -11.86 0.69 -1.68
N LEU A 88 -11.80 0.58 -3.01
CA LEU A 88 -11.63 1.73 -3.89
C LEU A 88 -12.96 2.43 -4.13
N SER A 89 -13.07 3.67 -3.66
CA SER A 89 -14.26 4.50 -3.86
C SER A 89 -14.50 4.80 -5.34
N PRO A 90 -15.75 5.07 -5.76
CA PRO A 90 -16.05 5.57 -7.09
C PRO A 90 -15.30 6.86 -7.42
N GLN A 91 -15.14 7.77 -6.45
CA GLN A 91 -14.44 9.05 -6.59
C GLN A 91 -12.95 8.83 -6.92
N LYS A 92 -12.24 8.00 -6.15
CA LYS A 92 -10.83 7.69 -6.39
C LYS A 92 -10.62 6.99 -7.73
N LEU A 93 -11.50 6.03 -8.04
CA LEU A 93 -11.48 5.35 -9.33
C LEU A 93 -11.66 6.34 -10.49
N ALA A 94 -12.55 7.32 -10.36
CA ALA A 94 -12.78 8.36 -11.36
C ALA A 94 -11.56 9.28 -11.56
N GLN A 95 -10.73 9.48 -10.53
CA GLN A 95 -9.52 10.32 -10.60
C GLN A 95 -8.35 9.64 -11.31
N ILE A 96 -8.27 8.31 -11.28
CA ILE A 96 -7.08 7.55 -11.74
C ILE A 96 -7.42 6.74 -12.98
N ARG A 97 -7.09 7.28 -14.16
CA ARG A 97 -7.42 6.69 -15.48
C ARG A 97 -6.91 5.25 -15.66
N ILE A 98 -5.73 4.93 -15.13
CA ILE A 98 -5.19 3.57 -15.24
C ILE A 98 -6.06 2.56 -14.48
N LEU A 99 -6.59 2.91 -13.31
CA LEU A 99 -7.47 2.02 -12.54
C LEU A 99 -8.78 1.75 -13.27
N GLN A 100 -9.35 2.74 -13.96
CA GLN A 100 -10.54 2.56 -14.80
C GLN A 100 -10.28 1.56 -15.93
N THR A 101 -9.15 1.75 -16.63
CA THR A 101 -8.75 0.88 -17.74
C THR A 101 -8.53 -0.56 -17.27
N LEU A 102 -7.88 -0.73 -16.11
CA LEU A 102 -7.65 -2.03 -15.50
C LEU A 102 -8.95 -2.69 -15.06
N LYS A 103 -9.83 -1.97 -14.36
CA LYS A 103 -11.11 -2.51 -13.87
C LYS A 103 -11.96 -2.99 -15.05
N GLN A 104 -12.16 -2.15 -16.06
CA GLN A 104 -12.93 -2.50 -17.27
C GLN A 104 -12.39 -3.73 -17.99
N ARG A 105 -11.06 -3.83 -18.12
CA ARG A 105 -10.42 -4.99 -18.73
C ARG A 105 -10.69 -6.27 -17.95
N LEU A 106 -10.53 -6.23 -16.62
CA LEU A 106 -10.74 -7.39 -15.76
C LEU A 106 -12.20 -7.83 -15.73
N GLU A 107 -13.14 -6.90 -15.67
CA GLU A 107 -14.58 -7.20 -15.73
C GLU A 107 -14.95 -7.87 -17.06
N ARG A 108 -14.35 -7.42 -18.17
CA ARG A 108 -14.52 -8.06 -19.48
C ARG A 108 -13.91 -9.47 -19.53
N GLU A 109 -12.73 -9.67 -18.94
CA GLU A 109 -12.04 -10.98 -18.93
C GLU A 109 -12.77 -11.99 -18.01
N GLN A 110 -13.33 -11.55 -16.88
CA GLN A 110 -14.03 -12.41 -15.91
C GLN A 110 -15.52 -12.59 -16.22
N GLY A 111 -16.14 -11.67 -16.97
CA GLY A 111 -17.56 -11.71 -17.34
C GLY A 111 -18.53 -11.24 -16.26
N TYR A 112 -18.04 -10.63 -15.17
CA TYR A 112 -18.85 -10.04 -14.11
C TYR A 112 -18.17 -8.78 -13.51
N PRO A 113 -18.93 -7.85 -12.90
CA PRO A 113 -18.36 -6.63 -12.35
C PRO A 113 -17.50 -6.90 -11.11
N LEU A 114 -16.40 -6.16 -10.99
CA LEU A 114 -15.54 -6.17 -9.81
C LEU A 114 -16.19 -5.35 -8.70
N PRO A 115 -15.98 -5.69 -7.42
CA PRO A 115 -16.51 -4.92 -6.31
C PRO A 115 -15.98 -3.48 -6.35
N THR A 116 -16.72 -2.56 -5.74
CA THR A 116 -16.35 -1.15 -5.58
C THR A 116 -16.53 -0.81 -4.11
N GLY A 117 -15.60 -0.02 -3.57
CA GLY A 117 -15.67 0.45 -2.20
C GLY A 117 -16.77 1.50 -1.97
N PRO A 118 -16.98 1.88 -0.71
CA PRO A 118 -17.93 2.94 -0.36
C PRO A 118 -17.49 4.29 -0.93
N ASP A 119 -18.45 5.22 -1.02
CA ASP A 119 -18.15 6.62 -1.35
C ASP A 119 -17.23 7.25 -0.30
N GLU A 120 -16.37 8.17 -0.76
CA GLU A 120 -15.61 9.05 0.13
C GLU A 120 -16.57 9.97 0.90
N VAL A 121 -16.31 10.16 2.20
CA VAL A 121 -17.09 11.01 3.11
C VAL A 121 -16.68 12.46 2.98
#